data_AF-A0A660MC11-F1
#
_entry.id   AF-A0A660MC11-F1
#
_cell.length_a   1.000
_cell.length_b   1.000
_cell.length_c   1.000
_cell.angle_alpha   90.00
_cell.angle_beta   90.00
_cell.angle_gamma   90.00
#
_symmetry.space_group_name_H-M   'P 1'
#
loop_
_entity.id
_entity.type
_entity.pdbx_description
1 polymer ?
#
loop_
_entity_poly.entity_id
_entity_poly.type
_entity_poly.pdbx_seq_one_letter_code
_entity_poly.pdbx_strand_id
1 'polypeptide(L)' 'LILPMQQASNVGRTLSPVSGVIVAVSGAGNLSPMLLVKRTAIPTLVALAVVVLYTLIFVPLHLPAAP' A
#
# COMPACT_ATOMS: atom_id res chain seq x y z
N LEU A 1 7.04 -4.06 -15.66
CA LEU A 1 5.71 -3.60 -15.19
C LEU A 1 5.14 -4.42 -14.02
N ILE A 2 5.40 -5.73 -13.93
CA ILE A 2 4.83 -6.59 -12.86
C ILE A 2 5.27 -6.21 -11.44
N LEU A 3 6.54 -5.83 -11.23
CA LEU A 3 7.08 -5.52 -9.90
C LEU A 3 6.34 -4.39 -9.14
N PRO A 4 6.15 -3.19 -9.71
CA PRO A 4 5.39 -2.13 -9.05
C PRO A 4 3.91 -2.48 -8.87
N MET A 5 3.31 -3.21 -9.81
CA MET A 5 1.93 -3.69 -9.66
C MET A 5 1.80 -4.72 -8.53
N GLN A 6 2.79 -5.59 -8.33
CA GLN A 6 2.85 -6.53 -7.22
C GLN A 6 2.95 -5.80 -5.87
N GLN A 7 3.78 -4.76 -5.81
CA GLN A 7 3.91 -3.92 -4.61
C GLN A 7 2.61 -3.16 -4.30
N ALA A 8 1.98 -2.54 -5.30
CA ALA A 8 0.70 -1.88 -5.13
C ALA A 8 -0.41 -2.85 -4.67
N SER A 9 -0.47 -4.05 -5.25
CA SER A 9 -1.43 -5.10 -4.87
C SER A 9 -1.24 -5.58 -3.42
N ASN A 10 0.02 -5.77 -3.00
CA ASN A 10 0.33 -6.18 -1.63
C ASN A 10 -0.03 -5.09 -0.62
N VAL A 11 0.25 -3.82 -0.94
CA VAL A 11 -0.13 -2.67 -0.10
C VAL A 11 -1.66 -2.55 0.01
N GLY A 12 -2.40 -2.73 -1.09
CA GLY A 12 -3.86 -2.72 -1.09
C GLY A 12 -4.48 -3.79 -0.18
N ARG A 13 -3.88 -4.99 -0.09
CA ARG A 13 -4.37 -6.06 0.79
C ARG A 13 -4.18 -5.77 2.28
N THR A 14 -3.14 -5.03 2.66
CA THR A 14 -2.88 -4.68 4.07
C THR A 14 -3.91 -3.71 4.67
N LEU A 15 -4.64 -2.97 3.82
CA LEU A 15 -5.72 -2.06 4.20
C LEU A 15 -7.02 -2.77 4.58
N SER A 16 -7.12 -4.08 4.33
CA SER A 16 -8.31 -4.85 4.67
C SER A 16 -8.48 -4.91 6.20
N PRO A 17 -9.67 -4.58 6.75
CA PRO A 17 -9.96 -4.70 8.19
C PRO A 17 -9.87 -6.13 8.71
N VAL A 18 -9.87 -7.12 7.81
CA VAL A 18 -9.74 -8.54 8.11
C VAL A 18 -8.29 -9.02 7.93
N SER A 19 -7.34 -8.12 7.64
CA SER A 19 -5.92 -8.44 7.58
C SER A 19 -5.43 -8.88 8.97
N GLY A 20 -4.72 -10.01 9.04
CA GLY A 20 -4.22 -10.57 10.30
C GLY A 20 -3.40 -9.59 11.13
N VAL A 21 -2.71 -8.64 10.48
CA VAL A 21 -1.97 -7.56 11.16
C VAL A 21 -2.90 -6.56 11.83
N ILE A 22 -3.97 -6.11 11.16
CA ILE A 22 -4.96 -5.19 11.76
C ILE A 22 -5.65 -5.86 12.95
N VAL A 23 -6.03 -7.14 12.80
CA VAL A 23 -6.68 -7.91 13.86
C VAL A 23 -5.75 -8.08 15.06
N ALA A 24 -4.49 -8.49 14.85
CA ALA A 24 -3.51 -8.66 15.92
C ALA A 24 -3.21 -7.35 16.68
N VAL A 25 -3.02 -6.24 15.96
CA VAL A 25 -2.72 -4.93 16.58
C VAL A 25 -3.95 -4.35 17.28
N SER A 26 -5.16 -4.57 16.74
CA SER A 26 -6.40 -4.14 17.39
C SER A 26 -6.64 -4.87 18.72
N GLY A 27 -6.35 -6.17 18.78
CA GLY A 27 -6.40 -6.97 20.00
C GLY A 27 -5.35 -6.57 21.04
N ALA A 28 -4.13 -6.26 20.61
CA ALA A 28 -3.07 -5.76 21.50
C ALA A 28 -3.40 -4.38 22.09
N GLY A 29 -4.10 -3.52 21.32
CA GLY A 29 -4.49 -2.18 21.74
C GLY A 29 -5.82 -2.06 22.47
N ASN A 30 -6.66 -3.11 22.51
CA ASN A 30 -8.08 -3.04 22.92
C ASN A 30 -8.87 -1.94 22.15
N LEU A 31 -8.59 -1.77 20.86
CA LEU A 31 -9.21 -0.76 20.00
C LEU A 31 -10.08 -1.45 18.94
N SER A 32 -11.14 -0.78 18.48
CA SER A 32 -11.92 -1.31 17.34
C SER A 32 -11.04 -1.39 16.07
N PRO A 33 -11.00 -2.53 15.36
CA PRO A 33 -10.21 -2.71 14.13
C PRO A 33 -10.50 -1.63 13.09
N MET A 34 -11.74 -1.18 13.00
CA MET A 34 -12.19 -0.16 12.05
C MET A 34 -11.57 1.21 12.32
N LEU A 35 -11.33 1.55 13.60
CA LEU A 35 -10.62 2.78 13.96
C LEU A 35 -9.15 2.71 13.58
N LEU A 36 -8.56 1.52 13.70
CA LEU A 36 -7.18 1.27 13.28
C LEU A 36 -7.03 1.42 11.76
N VAL A 37 -7.94 0.83 10.98
CA VAL A 37 -7.97 0.98 9.52
C VAL A 37 -8.13 2.43 9.09
N LYS A 38 -9.01 3.20 9.74
CA LYS A 38 -9.13 4.64 9.46
C LYS A 38 -7.84 5.42 9.72
N ARG A 39 -7.07 5.05 10.75
CA ARG A 39 -5.78 5.68 11.06
C ARG A 39 -4.65 5.22 10.14
N THR A 40 -4.65 3.96 9.73
CA THR A 40 -3.64 3.42 8.81
C THR A 40 -3.95 3.74 7.35
N ALA A 41 -5.17 4.19 7.02
CA ALA A 41 -5.55 4.59 5.67
C ALA A 41 -4.69 5.72 5.10
N ILE A 42 -4.38 6.75 5.91
CA ILE A 42 -3.53 7.87 5.47
C ILE A 42 -2.10 7.39 5.14
N PRO A 43 -1.38 6.68 6.04
CA PRO A 43 -0.09 6.07 5.72
C PRO A 43 -0.12 5.18 4.48
N THR A 44 -1.17 4.37 4.31
CA THR A 44 -1.25 3.42 3.21
C THR A 44 -1.52 4.11 1.86
N LEU A 45 -2.30 5.19 1.87
CA LEU A 45 -2.54 6.02 0.69
C LEU A 45 -1.27 6.78 0.28
N VAL A 46 -0.47 7.24 1.26
CA VAL A 46 0.87 7.80 1.01
C VAL A 46 1.80 6.75 0.41
N ALA A 47 1.83 5.53 0.95
CA ALA A 47 2.64 4.45 0.39
C ALA A 47 2.24 4.11 -1.05
N LEU A 48 0.94 4.06 -1.35
CA LEU A 48 0.44 3.85 -2.71
C LEU A 48 0.86 4.99 -3.65
N ALA A 49 0.73 6.25 -3.20
CA ALA A 49 1.17 7.41 -3.97
C ALA A 49 2.68 7.39 -4.25
N VAL A 50 3.50 6.99 -3.27
CA VAL A 50 4.94 6.82 -3.44
C VAL A 50 5.26 5.71 -4.45
N VAL A 51 4.57 4.57 -4.40
CA VAL A 51 4.76 3.48 -5.38
C VAL A 51 4.38 3.92 -6.79
N VAL A 52 3.29 4.68 -6.94
CA VAL A 52 2.87 5.25 -8.24
C VAL A 52 3.89 6.26 -8.74
N LEU A 53 4.33 7.20 -7.90
CA LEU A 53 5.30 8.22 -8.27
C LEU A 53 6.66 7.60 -8.63
N TYR A 54 7.11 6.62 -7.85
CA TYR A 54 8.30 5.84 -8.15
C TYR A 54 8.18 5.15 -9.51
N THR A 55 7.02 4.54 -9.79
CA THR A 55 6.76 3.93 -11.09
C THR A 55 6.80 4.98 -12.21
N LEU A 56 6.17 6.13 -12.04
CA LEU A 56 6.14 7.21 -13.04
C LEU A 56 7.50 7.85 -13.31
N ILE A 57 8.40 7.89 -12.32
CA ILE A 57 9.75 8.47 -12.49
C ILE A 57 10.74 7.43 -13.02
N PHE A 58 10.67 6.19 -12.51
CA PHE A 58 11.66 5.16 -12.80
C PHE A 58 11.34 4.37 -14.08
N VAL A 59 10.07 4.18 -14.45
CA VAL A 59 9.68 3.53 -15.71
C VAL A 59 10.15 4.29 -16.96
N PRO A 60 9.96 5.62 -17.12
CA PRO A 60 10.46 6.33 -18.31
C PRO A 60 11.99 6.39 -18.37
N LEU A 61 12.70 6.17 -17.24
CA LEU A 61 14.16 6.06 -17.22
C LEU A 61 14.66 4.70 -17.77
N HIS A 62 13.83 3.65 -17.74
CA HIS A 62 14.19 2.30 -18.16
C HIS A 62 13.60 1.89 -19.52
N LEU A 63 12.71 2.71 -20.09
CA LEU A 63 12.21 2.53 -21.44
C LEU A 63 12.83 3.64 -22.32
N PRO A 64 13.90 3.37 -23.10
CA PRO A 64 14.26 4.30 -24.16
C PRO A 64 13.01 4.47 -25.04
N ALA A 65 12.74 5.71 -25.45
CA ALA A 65 11.63 6.05 -26.33
C ALA A 65 11.44 4.95 -27.38
N ALA A 66 10.23 4.38 -27.41
CA ALA A 66 9.89 3.28 -28.30
C ALA A 66 10.29 3.60 -29.76
N PRO A 67 10.80 2.63 -30.55
CA PRO A 67 10.80 2.75 -32.00
C PRO A 67 9.38 2.70 -32.58
#